data_AF-A0A198GL11-F1
#
_entry.id   AF-A0A198GL11-F1
#
_cell.length_a   1.000
_cell.length_b   1.000
_cell.length_c   1.000
_cell.angle_alpha   90.00
_cell.angle_beta   90.00
_cell.angle_gamma   90.00
#
_symmetry.space_group_name_H-M   'P 1'
#
loop_
_entity.id
_entity.type
_entity.pdbx_description
1 polymer ?
#
loop_
_entity_poly.entity_id
_entity_poly.type
_entity_poly.pdbx_seq_one_letter_code
_entity_poly.pdbx_strand_id
1 'polypeptide(L)'
;MTGAELAQKLNISQQQISRYERGVSRISADMLLHILSIFNVSVNDFFERVSNRVVTLKYKIKYDKDNKVPFLNVGFLKEVYDVKN
;
A
#
# COMPACT_ATOMS: atom_id res chain seq x y z
N MET A 1 -0.77 12.43 11.68
CA MET A 1 -1.08 11.38 12.67
C MET A 1 0.14 10.49 12.83
N THR A 2 0.60 10.27 14.05
CA THR A 2 1.69 9.33 14.40
C THR A 2 1.14 7.93 14.66
N GLY A 3 2.00 6.90 14.67
CA GLY A 3 1.58 5.55 15.02
C GLY A 3 1.06 5.43 16.47
N ALA A 4 1.54 6.27 17.39
CA ALA A 4 1.03 6.32 18.77
C ALA A 4 -0.38 6.93 18.82
N GLU A 5 -0.64 8.00 18.07
CA GLU A 5 -1.97 8.61 17.97
C GLU A 5 -2.99 7.65 17.33
N LEU A 6 -2.59 6.91 16.30
CA LEU A 6 -3.45 5.90 15.67
C LEU A 6 -3.76 4.75 16.64
N ALA A 7 -2.76 4.30 17.41
CA ALA A 7 -2.92 3.26 18.42
C ALA A 7 -3.93 3.67 19.51
N GLN A 8 -3.86 4.92 19.98
CA GLN A 8 -4.82 5.48 20.94
C GLN A 8 -6.25 5.51 20.36
N LYS A 9 -6.41 5.97 19.11
CA LYS A 9 -7.74 6.00 18.44
C LYS A 9 -8.34 4.61 18.25
N LEU A 10 -7.52 3.59 18.03
CA LEU A 10 -7.95 2.20 17.83
C LEU A 10 -8.01 1.38 19.12
N ASN A 11 -7.63 1.97 20.26
CA ASN A 11 -7.51 1.29 21.54
C ASN A 11 -6.63 0.03 21.49
N ILE A 12 -5.46 0.13 20.84
CA ILE A 12 -4.44 -0.93 20.78
C ILE A 12 -3.06 -0.38 21.15
N SER A 13 -2.06 -1.25 21.31
CA SER A 13 -0.69 -0.80 21.58
C SER A 13 -0.02 -0.22 20.32
N GLN A 14 0.85 0.77 20.50
CA GLN A 14 1.66 1.30 19.39
C GLN A 14 2.53 0.21 18.74
N GLN A 15 3.00 -0.77 19.53
CA GLN A 15 3.74 -1.92 19.04
C GLN A 15 2.90 -2.78 18.10
N GLN A 16 1.58 -2.89 18.33
CA GLN A 16 0.66 -3.58 17.45
C GLN A 16 0.50 -2.83 16.12
N ILE A 17 0.38 -1.49 16.15
CA ILE A 17 0.43 -0.66 14.92
C ILE A 17 1.73 -0.88 14.15
N SER A 18 2.88 -0.84 14.83
CA SER A 18 4.18 -1.09 14.19
C SER A 18 4.28 -2.49 13.56
N ARG A 19 3.61 -3.51 14.15
CA ARG A 19 3.54 -4.84 13.54
C ARG A 19 2.66 -4.86 12.30
N TYR A 20 1.56 -4.11 12.27
CA TYR A 20 0.72 -3.96 11.08
C TYR A 20 1.46 -3.24 9.96
N GLU A 21 2.13 -2.12 10.24
CA GLU A 21 2.88 -1.34 9.25
C GLU A 21 4.02 -2.14 8.61
N ARG A 22 4.66 -3.03 9.38
CA ARG A 22 5.74 -3.91 8.89
C ARG A 22 5.23 -5.23 8.31
N GLY A 23 3.92 -5.48 8.34
CA GLY A 23 3.35 -6.75 7.87
C GLY A 23 3.74 -7.98 8.70
N VAL A 24 4.18 -7.80 9.95
CA VAL A 24 4.59 -8.89 10.85
C VAL A 24 3.38 -9.62 11.45
N SER A 25 2.28 -8.89 11.65
CA SER A 25 1.04 -9.43 12.21
C SER A 25 -0.09 -9.33 11.21
N ARG A 26 -0.96 -10.36 11.18
CA ARG A 26 -2.21 -10.31 10.44
C ARG A 26 -3.13 -9.25 11.04
N ILE A 27 -3.83 -8.55 10.15
CA ILE A 27 -4.88 -7.60 10.50
C ILE A 27 -6.24 -8.25 10.17
N SER A 28 -7.24 -8.10 11.05
CA SER A 28 -8.60 -8.55 10.76
C SER A 28 -9.29 -7.58 9.79
N ALA A 29 -10.35 -8.05 9.13
CA ALA A 29 -11.15 -7.18 8.25
C ALA A 29 -11.76 -6.01 9.03
N ASP A 30 -12.31 -6.25 10.22
CA ASP A 30 -12.90 -5.21 11.07
C ASP A 30 -11.88 -4.13 11.46
N MET A 31 -10.67 -4.54 11.84
CA MET A 31 -9.58 -3.62 12.18
C MET A 31 -9.14 -2.80 10.97
N LEU A 32 -9.07 -3.42 9.80
CA LEU A 32 -8.79 -2.72 8.54
C LEU A 32 -9.88 -1.67 8.27
N LEU A 33 -11.16 -2.03 8.35
CA LEU A 33 -12.27 -1.11 8.14
C LEU A 33 -12.23 0.08 9.11
N HIS A 34 -11.91 -0.17 10.38
CA HIS A 34 -11.79 0.89 11.40
C HIS A 34 -10.60 1.81 11.11
N ILE A 35 -9.46 1.28 10.66
CA ILE A 35 -8.33 2.10 10.21
C ILE A 35 -8.75 2.97 9.01
N LEU A 36 -9.40 2.38 8.01
CA LEU A 36 -9.85 3.10 6.82
C LEU A 36 -10.84 4.22 7.15
N SER A 37 -11.74 4.00 8.11
CA SER A 37 -12.67 5.05 8.57
C SER A 37 -11.95 6.20 9.26
N ILE A 38 -10.91 5.94 10.08
CA ILE A 38 -10.09 7.00 10.71
C ILE A 38 -9.40 7.86 9.65
N PHE A 39 -8.93 7.25 8.56
CA PHE A 39 -8.26 7.96 7.47
C PHE A 39 -9.21 8.54 6.42
N ASN A 40 -10.52 8.32 6.56
CA ASN A 40 -11.52 8.70 5.55
C ASN A 40 -11.19 8.16 4.15
N VAL A 41 -10.79 6.88 4.08
CA VAL A 41 -10.45 6.18 2.83
C VAL A 41 -11.51 5.11 2.58
N SER A 42 -12.06 5.05 1.37
CA SER A 42 -13.00 3.98 1.02
C SER A 42 -12.27 2.65 0.83
N VAL A 43 -12.98 1.54 1.07
CA VAL A 43 -12.45 0.19 0.83
C VAL A 43 -12.01 0.03 -0.63
N ASN A 44 -12.78 0.58 -1.56
CA ASN A 44 -12.49 0.52 -3.00
C ASN A 44 -11.18 1.27 -3.31
N ASP A 45 -11.02 2.51 -2.84
CA ASP A 45 -9.81 3.30 -3.08
C ASP A 45 -8.57 2.62 -2.51
N PHE A 46 -8.70 2.01 -1.33
CA PHE A 46 -7.61 1.27 -0.70
C PHE A 46 -7.16 0.08 -1.56
N PHE A 47 -8.09 -0.79 -1.95
CA PHE A 47 -7.75 -1.99 -2.71
C PHE A 47 -7.34 -1.68 -4.15
N GLU A 48 -7.85 -0.61 -4.77
CA GLU A 48 -7.36 -0.14 -6.07
C GLU A 48 -5.88 0.25 -5.98
N ARG A 49 -5.49 1.04 -4.97
CA ARG A 49 -4.10 1.44 -4.75
C ARG A 49 -3.19 0.24 -4.47
N VAL A 50 -3.66 -0.72 -3.65
CA VAL A 50 -2.92 -1.95 -3.36
C VAL A 50 -2.74 -2.78 -4.62
N SER A 51 -3.79 -2.96 -5.41
CA SER A 51 -3.74 -3.71 -6.68
C SER A 51 -2.74 -3.08 -7.66
N ASN A 52 -2.83 -1.77 -7.88
CA ASN A 52 -1.92 -1.03 -8.74
C ASN A 52 -0.46 -1.17 -8.29
N ARG A 53 -0.20 -1.10 -6.97
CA ARG A 53 1.13 -1.29 -6.41
C ARG A 53 1.65 -2.72 -6.63
N VAL A 54 0.83 -3.73 -6.38
CA VAL A 54 1.20 -5.15 -6.60
C VAL A 54 1.53 -5.40 -8.06
N VAL A 55 0.70 -4.89 -8.99
CA VAL A 55 0.94 -4.99 -10.43
C VAL A 55 2.26 -4.33 -10.79
N THR A 56 2.50 -3.11 -10.32
CA THR A 56 3.74 -2.35 -10.57
C THR A 56 4.97 -3.12 -10.08
N LEU A 57 4.91 -3.70 -8.87
CA LEU A 57 6.02 -4.48 -8.30
C LEU A 57 6.28 -5.77 -9.10
N LYS A 58 5.23 -6.46 -9.56
CA LYS A 58 5.39 -7.63 -10.43
C LYS A 58 6.09 -7.27 -11.74
N TYR A 59 5.71 -6.16 -12.36
CA TYR A 59 6.37 -5.67 -13.56
C TYR A 59 7.83 -5.30 -13.30
N LYS A 60 8.11 -4.59 -12.20
CA LYS A 60 9.48 -4.25 -11.83
C LYS A 60 10.35 -5.49 -11.63
N ILE A 61 9.86 -6.49 -10.89
CA ILE A 61 10.59 -7.75 -10.65
C ILE A 61 10.89 -8.48 -11.96
N LYS A 62 9.91 -8.53 -12.88
CA LYS A 62 10.11 -9.10 -14.21
C LYS A 62 11.16 -8.32 -15.00
N TYR A 63 11.04 -6.99 -15.02
CA TYR A 63 11.95 -6.11 -15.76
C TYR A 63 13.38 -6.18 -15.23
N ASP A 64 13.59 -6.10 -13.91
CA ASP A 64 14.91 -6.19 -13.27
C ASP A 64 15.57 -7.58 -13.50
N LYS A 65 14.75 -8.64 -13.67
CA LYS A 65 15.23 -9.97 -14.04
C LYS A 65 15.67 -10.03 -15.51
N ASP A 66 14.90 -9.42 -16.39
CA ASP A 66 15.12 -9.45 -17.84
C ASP A 66 16.17 -8.40 -18.30
N ASN A 67 16.35 -7.32 -17.53
CA ASN A 67 17.20 -6.17 -17.85
C ASN A 67 17.99 -5.74 -16.60
N LYS A 68 19.32 -5.72 -16.67
CA LYS A 68 20.21 -5.31 -15.56
C LYS A 68 20.19 -3.79 -15.26
N VAL A 69 19.18 -3.05 -15.73
CA VAL A 69 19.05 -1.60 -15.56
C VAL A 69 17.86 -1.26 -14.66
N PRO A 70 17.96 -0.27 -13.76
CA PRO A 70 16.86 0.05 -12.84
C PRO A 70 15.63 0.60 -13.58
N PHE A 71 14.47 -0.02 -13.33
CA PHE A 71 13.14 0.35 -13.85
C PHE A 71 12.74 1.83 -13.69
N LEU A 72 13.40 2.59 -12.81
CA LEU A 72 13.01 3.96 -12.43
C LEU A 72 13.48 5.05 -13.40
N ASN A 73 14.24 4.74 -14.46
CA ASN A 73 14.94 5.77 -15.22
C ASN A 73 14.38 6.10 -16.62
N VAL A 74 13.14 5.73 -16.95
CA VAL A 74 12.56 6.11 -18.24
C VAL A 74 11.07 6.39 -18.09
N GLY A 75 10.54 7.29 -18.91
CA GLY A 75 9.17 7.83 -18.94
C GLY A 75 8.00 6.84 -19.08
N PHE A 76 8.14 5.61 -18.59
CA PHE A 76 7.19 4.50 -18.63
C PHE A 76 5.89 4.76 -17.83
N LEU A 77 5.95 5.62 -16.81
CA LEU A 77 4.75 6.00 -16.05
C LEU A 77 3.76 6.85 -16.86
N LYS A 78 4.20 7.53 -17.93
CA LYS A 78 3.26 8.29 -18.77
C LYS A 78 2.41 7.36 -19.62
N GLU A 79 3.01 6.34 -20.26
CA GLU A 79 2.26 5.39 -21.10
C GLU A 79 1.23 4.57 -20.31
N VAL A 80 1.56 4.09 -19.10
CA VAL A 80 0.61 3.26 -18.32
C VAL A 80 -0.59 4.06 -17.80
N TYR A 81 -0.44 5.36 -17.54
CA TYR A 81 -1.55 6.23 -17.13
C TYR A 81 -2.36 6.79 -18.32
N ASP A 82 -1.81 6.79 -19.54
CA ASP A 82 -2.46 7.36 -20.73
C ASP A 82 -3.34 6.35 -21.49
N VAL A 83 -3.31 5.04 -21.16
CA VAL A 83 -4.21 4.03 -21.78
C VAL A 83 -5.63 4.02 -21.18
N LYS A 84 -6.02 5.05 -20.41
CA LYS A 84 -7.38 5.18 -19.85
C LYS A 84 -8.15 6.43 -20.31
N ASN A 85 -7.73 7.07 -21.40
CA ASN A 85 -8.57 8.03 -22.14
C ASN A 85 -8.75 7.60 -23.59
#